data_AF-A0A1I8D0D5-F1
#
_entry.id   AF-A0A1I8D0D5-F1
#
_cell.length_a   1.000
_cell.length_b   1.000
_cell.length_c   1.000
_cell.angle_alpha   90.00
_cell.angle_beta   90.00
_cell.angle_gamma   90.00
#
_symmetry.space_group_name_H-M   'P 1'
#
loop_
_entity.id
_entity.type
_entity.pdbx_description
1 polymer ?
#
loop_
_entity_poly.entity_id
_entity_poly.type
_entity_poly.pdbx_seq_one_letter_code
_entity_poly.pdbx_strand_id
1 'polypeptide(L)'
;MLRFFKLRSIQIGNGVRVCSTTTQVKLKPEESTGLPFLNKIIKELAKKNVQFILPVHDTIAINKIVEPFDELRKIGVLPEFVLDTCLTDPSFLKLMARDGAKVVKILDVVSQVTAMTFENAIRLFCAYKDDLMAVEVKCIEERIQVYINNGISEGEELRKVVCKCPVILFANDPPKMAVLAESLINFFTRGQVKAILANSPQILLSNFEEIEEKYEYIYFHMRIESEEFRLCKSWVDKSIDDIMKRHKFLLQTGKYVTPDPKRLQLQKENAPLYRILDSNDTIFATQIAGVVPEEWIVYSDLFDKQKASQNKDRAFERVKPSVRKAFERRLKHAPARQDFIL
;
A
#
# COMPACT_ATOMS: atom_id res chain seq x y z
N MET A 1 11.42 15.10 -10.49
CA MET A 1 10.05 15.65 -10.58
C MET A 1 9.10 14.59 -10.00
N LEU A 2 9.12 14.45 -8.66
CA LEU A 2 8.38 13.43 -7.92
C LEU A 2 6.91 13.85 -7.85
N ARG A 3 6.05 13.23 -8.66
CA ARG A 3 4.60 13.37 -8.49
C ARG A 3 4.23 12.66 -7.19
N PHE A 4 3.74 13.43 -6.22
CA PHE A 4 3.05 12.94 -5.04
C PHE A 4 1.96 11.95 -5.46
N PHE A 5 2.23 10.65 -5.31
CA PHE A 5 1.21 9.62 -5.46
C PHE A 5 0.25 9.77 -4.28
N LYS A 6 -0.87 10.45 -4.52
CA LYS A 6 -2.01 10.45 -3.61
C LYS A 6 -2.51 9.01 -3.56
N LEU A 7 -2.01 8.24 -2.59
CA LEU A 7 -2.42 6.88 -2.28
C LEU A 7 -3.94 6.89 -2.11
N ARG A 8 -4.67 6.49 -3.16
CA ARG A 8 -6.07 6.11 -3.01
C ARG A 8 -6.05 4.82 -2.21
N SER A 9 -6.27 4.94 -0.90
CA SER A 9 -6.61 3.81 -0.06
C SER A 9 -7.84 3.15 -0.68
N ILE A 10 -7.66 2.02 -1.34
CA ILE A 10 -8.79 1.16 -1.68
C ILE A 10 -9.19 0.53 -0.36
N GLN A 11 -10.29 1.02 0.21
CA GLN A 11 -11.05 0.21 1.15
C GLN A 11 -11.49 -1.03 0.38
N ILE A 12 -10.72 -2.11 0.49
CA ILE A 12 -11.28 -3.46 0.37
C ILE A 12 -12.00 -3.70 1.70
N GLY A 13 -13.02 -2.89 1.94
CA GLY A 13 -14.04 -3.23 2.90
C GLY A 13 -14.85 -4.39 2.32
N ASN A 14 -15.40 -5.22 3.19
CA ASN A 14 -16.43 -6.22 2.91
C ASN A 14 -17.73 -5.64 2.29
N GLY A 15 -17.67 -4.48 1.66
CA GLY A 15 -18.67 -3.97 0.76
C GLY A 15 -18.41 -4.55 -0.61
N VAL A 16 -19.11 -5.65 -0.91
CA VAL A 16 -19.49 -5.98 -2.27
C VAL A 16 -20.04 -4.70 -2.88
N ARG A 17 -19.25 -3.98 -3.68
CA ARG A 17 -19.82 -3.17 -4.75
C ARG A 17 -20.38 -4.20 -5.71
N VAL A 18 -21.60 -4.64 -5.42
CA VAL A 18 -22.51 -5.16 -6.43
C VAL A 18 -22.60 -4.01 -7.40
N CYS A 19 -21.81 -4.07 -8.47
CA CYS A 19 -22.08 -3.24 -9.62
C CYS A 19 -23.44 -3.74 -10.10
N SER A 20 -24.46 -2.97 -9.75
CA SER A 20 -25.85 -3.20 -10.12
C SER A 20 -25.95 -3.36 -11.63
N THR A 21 -26.50 -4.50 -12.01
CA THR A 21 -27.19 -4.76 -13.28
C THR A 21 -26.38 -4.53 -14.55
N THR A 22 -25.44 -5.43 -14.84
CA THR A 22 -25.08 -5.74 -16.24
C THR A 22 -25.81 -7.01 -16.61
N THR A 23 -26.64 -6.94 -17.66
CA THR A 23 -27.35 -8.06 -18.27
C THR A 23 -26.38 -9.24 -18.43
N GLN A 24 -26.61 -10.36 -17.75
CA GLN A 24 -25.79 -11.55 -17.90
C GLN A 24 -25.85 -12.01 -19.37
N VAL A 25 -24.87 -11.63 -20.17
CA VAL A 25 -24.70 -12.13 -21.53
C VAL A 25 -24.20 -13.57 -21.39
N LYS A 26 -25.12 -14.52 -21.31
CA LYS A 26 -24.79 -15.95 -21.34
C LYS A 26 -24.15 -16.28 -22.69
N LEU A 27 -22.88 -16.68 -22.68
CA LEU A 27 -22.18 -17.13 -23.87
C LEU A 27 -22.65 -18.53 -24.24
N LYS A 28 -22.82 -18.78 -25.55
CA LYS A 28 -23.00 -20.15 -26.05
C LYS A 28 -21.66 -20.90 -26.00
N PRO A 29 -21.64 -22.24 -25.87
CA PRO A 29 -20.39 -23.02 -25.83
C PRO A 29 -19.48 -22.77 -27.04
N GLU A 30 -20.06 -22.51 -28.20
CA GLU A 30 -19.37 -22.24 -29.47
C GLU A 30 -18.81 -20.80 -29.58
N GLU A 31 -19.31 -19.87 -28.75
CA GLU A 31 -18.87 -18.47 -28.71
C GLU A 31 -17.79 -18.24 -27.63
N SER A 32 -17.30 -19.29 -26.99
CA SER A 32 -16.38 -19.23 -25.85
C SER A 32 -14.90 -19.34 -26.21
N THR A 33 -14.58 -19.45 -27.50
CA THR A 33 -13.22 -19.74 -27.99
C THR A 33 -12.95 -19.03 -29.29
N GLY A 34 -11.69 -18.63 -29.50
CA GLY A 34 -11.22 -18.23 -30.82
C GLY A 34 -11.82 -16.94 -31.39
N LEU A 35 -11.86 -16.88 -32.72
CA LEU A 35 -12.45 -15.79 -33.50
C LEU A 35 -13.94 -15.53 -33.20
N PRO A 36 -14.80 -16.55 -32.93
CA PRO A 36 -16.17 -16.34 -32.48
C PRO A 36 -16.30 -15.49 -31.20
N PHE A 37 -15.42 -15.71 -30.22
CA PHE A 37 -15.40 -14.94 -28.97
C PHE A 37 -14.99 -13.48 -29.22
N LEU A 38 -13.96 -13.27 -30.04
CA LEU A 38 -13.50 -11.93 -30.42
C LEU A 38 -14.59 -11.14 -31.20
N ASN A 39 -15.27 -11.80 -32.13
CA ASN A 39 -16.40 -11.21 -32.86
C ASN A 39 -17.57 -10.84 -31.93
N LYS A 40 -17.82 -11.63 -30.88
CA LYS A 40 -18.82 -11.32 -29.86
C LYS A 40 -18.45 -10.06 -29.07
N ILE A 41 -17.20 -9.97 -28.61
CA ILE A 41 -16.69 -8.77 -27.91
C ILE A 41 -16.89 -7.52 -28.78
N ILE A 42 -16.53 -7.59 -30.06
CA ILE A 42 -16.66 -6.45 -30.99
C ILE A 42 -18.12 -6.10 -31.25
N LYS A 43 -19.00 -7.10 -31.41
CA LYS A 43 -20.44 -6.86 -31.59
C LYS A 43 -21.05 -6.16 -30.38
N GLU A 44 -20.66 -6.54 -29.17
CA GLU A 44 -21.13 -5.90 -27.94
C GLU A 44 -20.49 -4.52 -27.71
N LEU A 45 -19.23 -4.32 -28.10
CA LEU A 45 -18.57 -3.00 -28.07
C LEU A 45 -19.15 -2.03 -29.11
N ALA A 46 -19.55 -2.53 -30.28
CA ALA A 46 -20.21 -1.74 -31.32
C ALA A 46 -21.55 -1.18 -30.84
N LYS A 47 -22.29 -1.91 -29.99
CA LYS A 47 -23.51 -1.41 -29.32
C LYS A 47 -23.22 -0.25 -28.36
N LYS A 48 -21.99 -0.14 -27.84
CA LYS A 48 -21.52 0.96 -26.99
C LYS A 48 -20.81 2.08 -27.78
N ASN A 49 -20.96 2.14 -29.11
CA ASN A 49 -20.30 3.09 -30.01
C ASN A 49 -18.77 3.00 -30.05
N VAL A 50 -18.17 1.87 -29.65
CA VAL A 50 -16.72 1.63 -29.78
C VAL A 50 -16.46 0.66 -30.94
N GLN A 51 -15.90 1.16 -32.04
CA GLN A 51 -15.58 0.34 -33.20
C GLN A 51 -14.13 -0.15 -33.12
N PHE A 52 -13.98 -1.47 -33.25
CA PHE A 52 -12.69 -2.14 -33.42
C PHE A 52 -12.66 -2.80 -34.79
N ILE A 53 -11.60 -2.54 -35.56
CA ILE A 53 -11.38 -3.16 -36.86
C ILE A 53 -10.40 -4.31 -36.65
N LEU A 54 -10.83 -5.54 -36.93
CA LEU A 54 -9.94 -6.70 -36.93
C LEU A 54 -9.27 -6.86 -38.29
N PRO A 55 -8.01 -7.32 -38.33
CA PRO A 55 -7.36 -7.72 -39.58
C PRO A 55 -7.89 -9.10 -40.04
N VAL A 56 -9.09 -9.12 -40.61
CA VAL A 56 -9.81 -10.37 -41.03
C VAL A 56 -9.01 -11.21 -42.04
N HIS A 57 -8.09 -10.60 -42.78
CA HIS A 57 -7.31 -11.24 -43.83
C HIS A 57 -5.92 -11.73 -43.39
N ASP A 58 -5.50 -11.40 -42.16
CA ASP A 58 -4.21 -11.84 -41.61
C ASP A 58 -4.44 -12.86 -40.48
N THR A 59 -4.35 -14.14 -40.84
CA THR A 59 -4.54 -15.27 -39.92
C THR A 59 -3.48 -15.29 -38.81
N ILE A 60 -2.27 -14.77 -39.07
CA ILE A 60 -1.19 -14.71 -38.09
C ILE A 60 -1.50 -13.62 -37.06
N ALA A 61 -1.96 -12.44 -37.51
CA ALA A 61 -2.35 -11.36 -36.62
C ALA A 61 -3.58 -11.73 -35.76
N ILE A 62 -4.56 -12.43 -36.33
CA ILE A 62 -5.72 -12.92 -35.59
C ILE A 62 -5.29 -13.93 -34.52
N ASN A 63 -4.44 -14.90 -34.88
CA ASN A 63 -3.98 -15.91 -33.91
C ASN A 63 -3.20 -15.26 -32.76
N LYS A 64 -2.38 -14.24 -33.03
CA LYS A 64 -1.69 -13.48 -31.97
C LYS A 64 -2.63 -12.77 -31.00
N ILE A 65 -3.80 -12.33 -31.46
CA ILE A 65 -4.81 -11.69 -30.60
C ILE A 65 -5.58 -12.75 -29.82
N VAL A 66 -5.89 -13.88 -30.45
CA VAL A 66 -6.72 -14.95 -29.91
C VAL A 66 -5.99 -15.81 -28.88
N GLU A 67 -4.71 -16.13 -29.13
CA GLU A 67 -3.88 -16.99 -28.27
C GLU A 67 -3.90 -16.56 -26.79
N PRO A 68 -3.69 -15.27 -26.43
CA PRO A 68 -3.79 -14.81 -25.05
C PRO A 68 -5.17 -15.02 -24.40
N PHE A 69 -6.27 -14.90 -25.16
CA PHE A 69 -7.61 -15.14 -24.63
C PHE A 69 -7.86 -16.64 -24.38
N ASP A 70 -7.38 -17.50 -25.28
CA ASP A 70 -7.46 -18.95 -25.12
C ASP A 70 -6.57 -19.44 -23.96
N GLU A 71 -5.41 -18.80 -23.72
CA GLU A 71 -4.56 -19.04 -22.55
C GLU A 71 -5.27 -18.69 -21.25
N LEU A 72 -5.91 -17.51 -21.15
CA LEU A 72 -6.71 -17.13 -19.98
C LEU A 72 -7.83 -18.15 -19.68
N ARG A 73 -8.41 -18.73 -20.72
CA ARG A 73 -9.42 -19.79 -20.56
C ARG A 73 -8.81 -21.10 -20.07
N LYS A 74 -7.66 -21.53 -20.60
CA LYS A 74 -6.94 -22.73 -20.11
C LYS A 74 -6.58 -22.61 -18.64
N ILE A 75 -6.25 -21.40 -18.23
CA ILE A 75 -5.95 -21.02 -16.85
C ILE A 75 -7.22 -21.06 -15.94
N GLY A 76 -8.42 -21.08 -16.53
CA GLY A 76 -9.68 -21.23 -15.82
C GLY A 76 -10.47 -19.92 -15.63
N VAL A 77 -10.11 -18.84 -16.34
CA VAL A 77 -10.90 -17.60 -16.32
C VAL A 77 -12.19 -17.79 -17.11
N LEU A 78 -13.33 -17.40 -16.50
CA LEU A 78 -14.63 -17.47 -17.15
C LEU A 78 -14.68 -16.54 -18.38
N PRO A 79 -15.07 -17.04 -19.57
CA PRO A 79 -15.21 -16.21 -20.78
C PRO A 79 -16.18 -15.04 -20.59
N GLU A 80 -17.21 -15.21 -19.75
CA GLU A 80 -18.16 -14.14 -19.39
C GLU A 80 -17.48 -13.00 -18.65
N PHE A 81 -16.53 -13.31 -17.78
CA PHE A 81 -15.78 -12.31 -17.02
C PHE A 81 -14.81 -11.53 -17.92
N VAL A 82 -14.15 -12.22 -18.86
CA VAL A 82 -13.29 -11.58 -19.86
C VAL A 82 -14.10 -10.64 -20.77
N LEU A 83 -15.30 -11.07 -21.18
CA LEU A 83 -16.23 -10.24 -21.94
C LEU A 83 -16.63 -8.99 -21.14
N ASP A 84 -17.06 -9.15 -19.89
CA ASP A 84 -17.44 -8.02 -19.02
C ASP A 84 -16.27 -7.04 -18.79
N THR A 85 -15.05 -7.57 -18.62
CA THR A 85 -13.83 -6.76 -18.49
C THR A 85 -13.57 -5.94 -19.75
N CYS A 86 -13.66 -6.55 -20.93
CA CYS A 86 -13.50 -5.84 -22.21
C CYS A 86 -14.59 -4.79 -22.43
N LEU A 87 -15.82 -5.06 -21.97
CA LEU A 87 -16.94 -4.13 -22.06
C LEU A 87 -16.85 -2.97 -21.07
N THR A 88 -16.17 -3.17 -19.94
CA THR A 88 -15.95 -2.16 -18.91
C THR A 88 -14.76 -1.28 -19.25
N ASP A 89 -13.66 -1.87 -19.72
CA ASP A 89 -12.48 -1.16 -20.22
C ASP A 89 -12.08 -1.64 -21.63
N PRO A 90 -12.52 -0.94 -22.70
CA PRO A 90 -12.16 -1.28 -24.07
C PRO A 90 -10.66 -1.22 -24.37
N SER A 91 -9.86 -0.54 -23.53
CA SER A 91 -8.40 -0.51 -23.71
C SER A 91 -7.74 -1.84 -23.36
N PHE A 92 -8.37 -2.68 -22.53
CA PHE A 92 -7.88 -4.02 -22.24
C PHE A 92 -7.78 -4.87 -23.53
N LEU A 93 -8.77 -4.76 -24.41
CA LEU A 93 -8.74 -5.43 -25.72
C LEU A 93 -7.57 -4.95 -26.59
N LYS A 94 -7.25 -3.65 -26.57
CA LYS A 94 -6.10 -3.09 -27.29
C LYS A 94 -4.78 -3.62 -26.76
N LEU A 95 -4.66 -3.74 -25.43
CA LEU A 95 -3.46 -4.26 -24.78
C LEU A 95 -3.24 -5.74 -25.07
N MET A 96 -4.31 -6.54 -25.00
CA MET A 96 -4.28 -7.96 -25.37
C MET A 96 -3.88 -8.15 -26.84
N ALA A 97 -4.37 -7.28 -27.74
CA ALA A 97 -4.02 -7.33 -29.15
C ALA A 97 -2.57 -6.90 -29.45
N ARG A 98 -1.98 -6.03 -28.62
CA ARG A 98 -0.60 -5.54 -28.82
C ARG A 98 0.44 -6.46 -28.18
N ASP A 99 0.26 -6.80 -26.91
CA ASP A 99 1.26 -7.48 -26.08
C ASP A 99 0.60 -8.53 -25.15
N GLY A 100 -0.41 -9.27 -25.63
CA GLY A 100 -1.18 -10.19 -24.80
C GLY A 100 -0.35 -11.27 -24.10
N ALA A 101 0.72 -11.79 -24.72
CA ALA A 101 1.62 -12.74 -24.08
C ALA A 101 2.33 -12.16 -22.84
N LYS A 102 2.64 -10.85 -22.83
CA LYS A 102 3.20 -10.17 -21.66
C LYS A 102 2.14 -10.03 -20.57
N VAL A 103 0.91 -9.68 -20.93
CA VAL A 103 -0.21 -9.56 -19.98
C VAL A 103 -0.49 -10.90 -19.29
N VAL A 104 -0.56 -12.00 -20.04
CA VAL A 104 -0.78 -13.34 -19.46
C VAL A 104 0.34 -13.72 -18.50
N LYS A 105 1.61 -13.46 -18.86
CA LYS A 105 2.74 -13.70 -17.95
C LYS A 105 2.66 -12.88 -16.66
N ILE A 106 2.34 -11.58 -16.75
CA ILE A 106 2.16 -10.75 -15.55
C ILE A 106 1.05 -11.30 -14.65
N LEU A 107 -0.08 -11.70 -15.26
CA LEU A 107 -1.20 -12.28 -14.52
C LEU A 107 -0.84 -13.61 -13.86
N ASP A 108 -0.05 -14.44 -14.53
CA ASP A 108 0.44 -15.72 -14.00
C ASP A 108 1.38 -15.51 -12.81
N VAL A 109 2.39 -14.63 -12.93
CA VAL A 109 3.29 -14.29 -11.82
C VAL A 109 2.50 -13.76 -10.63
N VAL A 110 1.61 -12.79 -10.86
CA VAL A 110 0.82 -12.20 -9.77
C VAL A 110 -0.10 -13.23 -9.14
N SER A 111 -0.77 -14.08 -9.91
CA SER A 111 -1.70 -15.07 -9.35
C SER A 111 -0.98 -16.17 -8.58
N GLN A 112 0.13 -16.71 -9.11
CA GLN A 112 0.89 -17.77 -8.48
C GLN A 112 1.48 -17.31 -7.14
N VAL A 113 2.13 -16.16 -7.14
CA VAL A 113 2.88 -15.69 -5.98
C VAL A 113 1.95 -15.17 -4.87
N THR A 114 0.82 -14.56 -5.24
CA THR A 114 -0.16 -14.06 -4.25
C THR A 114 -1.31 -15.03 -3.95
N ALA A 115 -1.38 -16.19 -4.61
CA ALA A 115 -2.51 -17.11 -4.54
C ALA A 115 -3.90 -16.42 -4.72
N MET A 116 -3.97 -15.36 -5.52
CA MET A 116 -5.24 -14.71 -5.84
C MET A 116 -5.88 -15.34 -7.08
N THR A 117 -7.21 -15.25 -7.18
CA THR A 117 -7.90 -15.70 -8.39
C THR A 117 -7.48 -14.85 -9.58
N PHE A 118 -7.40 -15.47 -10.76
CA PHE A 118 -7.08 -14.75 -12.00
C PHE A 118 -8.05 -13.60 -12.29
N GLU A 119 -9.32 -13.71 -11.87
CA GLU A 119 -10.27 -12.59 -11.96
C GLU A 119 -9.82 -11.36 -11.15
N ASN A 120 -9.33 -11.58 -9.93
CA ASN A 120 -8.83 -10.49 -9.09
C ASN A 120 -7.52 -9.93 -9.63
N ALA A 121 -6.65 -10.79 -10.18
CA ALA A 121 -5.44 -10.35 -10.88
C ALA A 121 -5.76 -9.49 -12.11
N ILE A 122 -6.77 -9.86 -12.91
CA ILE A 122 -7.23 -9.07 -14.06
C ILE A 122 -7.81 -7.72 -13.61
N ARG A 123 -8.62 -7.69 -12.55
CA ARG A 123 -9.13 -6.43 -11.99
C ARG A 123 -8.00 -5.51 -11.54
N LEU A 124 -6.99 -6.08 -10.86
CA LEU A 124 -5.79 -5.35 -10.43
C LEU A 124 -5.02 -4.81 -11.65
N PHE A 125 -4.82 -5.65 -12.65
CA PHE A 125 -4.12 -5.28 -13.88
C PHE A 125 -4.84 -4.14 -14.60
N CYS A 126 -6.16 -4.22 -14.78
CA CYS A 126 -6.93 -3.17 -15.45
C CYS A 126 -6.86 -1.83 -14.71
N ALA A 127 -6.78 -1.86 -13.37
CA ALA A 127 -6.64 -0.65 -12.56
C ALA A 127 -5.27 0.05 -12.73
N TYR A 128 -4.20 -0.70 -13.04
CA TYR A 128 -2.81 -0.21 -13.12
C TYR A 128 -2.13 -0.57 -14.45
N LYS A 129 -2.90 -0.65 -15.53
CA LYS A 129 -2.48 -1.20 -16.82
C LYS A 129 -1.23 -0.52 -17.41
N ASP A 130 -1.18 0.81 -17.35
CA ASP A 130 -0.10 1.58 -17.96
C ASP A 130 1.21 1.38 -17.19
N ASP A 131 1.12 1.38 -15.85
CA ASP A 131 2.28 1.21 -14.96
C ASP A 131 2.83 -0.22 -15.00
N LEU A 132 1.96 -1.24 -15.01
CA LEU A 132 2.38 -2.64 -15.09
C LEU A 132 2.98 -2.99 -16.45
N MET A 133 2.46 -2.40 -17.53
CA MET A 133 3.00 -2.62 -18.87
C MET A 133 4.33 -1.91 -19.10
N ALA A 134 4.62 -0.83 -18.38
CA ALA A 134 5.90 -0.14 -18.42
C ALA A 134 7.04 -0.95 -17.79
N VAL A 135 6.72 -1.91 -16.91
CA VAL A 135 7.69 -2.70 -16.15
C VAL A 135 7.91 -4.07 -16.81
N GLU A 136 9.12 -4.62 -16.65
CA GLU A 136 9.44 -5.98 -17.10
C GLU A 136 8.94 -7.03 -16.08
N VAL A 137 8.53 -8.20 -16.58
CA VAL A 137 7.99 -9.28 -15.73
C VAL A 137 8.96 -9.71 -14.64
N LYS A 138 10.25 -9.84 -14.98
CA LYS A 138 11.31 -10.18 -14.03
C LYS A 138 11.45 -9.15 -12.90
N CYS A 139 11.31 -7.87 -13.21
CA CYS A 139 11.39 -6.81 -12.20
C CYS A 139 10.20 -6.86 -11.24
N ILE A 140 9.04 -7.39 -11.64
CA ILE A 140 7.89 -7.57 -10.75
C ILE A 140 8.19 -8.70 -9.75
N GLU A 141 8.72 -9.82 -10.23
CA GLU A 141 9.16 -10.94 -9.40
C GLU A 141 10.22 -10.51 -8.38
N GLU A 142 11.24 -9.76 -8.82
CA GLU A 142 12.29 -9.26 -7.94
C GLU A 142 11.75 -8.34 -6.83
N ARG A 143 10.77 -7.47 -7.14
CA ARG A 143 10.13 -6.61 -6.11
C ARG A 143 9.36 -7.44 -5.09
N ILE A 144 8.63 -8.45 -5.56
CA ILE A 144 7.90 -9.35 -4.67
C ILE A 144 8.88 -10.13 -3.79
N GLN A 145 10.00 -10.58 -4.35
CA GLN A 145 11.04 -11.31 -3.62
C GLN A 145 11.61 -10.49 -2.46
N VAL A 146 11.68 -9.16 -2.58
CA VAL A 146 12.09 -8.30 -1.44
C VAL A 146 11.17 -8.50 -0.23
N TYR A 147 9.84 -8.57 -0.43
CA TYR A 147 8.91 -8.81 0.68
C TYR A 147 9.04 -10.21 1.25
N ILE A 148 9.23 -11.22 0.39
CA ILE A 148 9.42 -12.62 0.80
C ILE A 148 10.69 -12.77 1.64
N ASN A 149 11.80 -12.19 1.19
CA ASN A 149 13.09 -12.22 1.90
C ASN A 149 13.03 -11.55 3.28
N ASN A 150 12.11 -10.59 3.46
CA ASN A 150 11.89 -9.90 4.73
C ASN A 150 10.80 -10.55 5.61
N GLY A 151 10.38 -11.78 5.27
CA GLY A 151 9.55 -12.65 6.12
C GLY A 151 8.05 -12.64 5.82
N ILE A 152 7.60 -11.97 4.75
CA ILE A 152 6.21 -12.10 4.28
C ILE A 152 6.04 -13.45 3.59
N SER A 153 5.10 -14.27 4.06
CA SER A 153 4.87 -15.59 3.45
C SER A 153 4.14 -15.46 2.10
N GLU A 154 4.47 -16.36 1.17
CA GLU A 154 3.75 -16.51 -0.09
C GLU A 154 2.27 -16.87 0.13
N GLY A 155 1.42 -16.50 -0.83
CA GLY A 155 -0.03 -16.73 -0.75
C GLY A 155 -0.78 -15.62 -0.01
N GLU A 156 -1.58 -15.97 1.00
CA GLU A 156 -2.60 -15.08 1.60
C GLU A 156 -2.01 -13.80 2.23
N GLU A 157 -0.85 -13.90 2.89
CA GLU A 157 -0.22 -12.74 3.53
C GLU A 157 0.24 -11.74 2.47
N LEU A 158 0.96 -12.22 1.46
CA LEU A 158 1.40 -11.41 0.34
C LEU A 158 0.24 -10.86 -0.50
N ARG A 159 -0.85 -11.62 -0.65
CA ARG A 159 -2.09 -11.15 -1.28
C ARG A 159 -2.62 -9.90 -0.60
N LYS A 160 -2.69 -9.90 0.73
CA LYS A 160 -3.17 -8.75 1.50
C LYS A 160 -2.26 -7.54 1.29
N VAL A 161 -0.95 -7.77 1.21
CA VAL A 161 0.04 -6.72 0.96
C VAL A 161 -0.13 -6.10 -0.42
N VAL A 162 -0.18 -6.91 -1.47
CA VAL A 162 -0.36 -6.46 -2.86
C VAL A 162 -1.72 -5.78 -3.06
N CYS A 163 -2.80 -6.36 -2.52
CA CYS A 163 -4.13 -5.76 -2.61
C CYS A 163 -4.22 -4.42 -1.86
N LYS A 164 -3.48 -4.27 -0.76
CA LYS A 164 -3.43 -3.03 0.01
C LYS A 164 -2.62 -1.94 -0.68
N CYS A 165 -1.49 -2.30 -1.28
CA CYS A 165 -0.65 -1.37 -2.03
C CYS A 165 -0.17 -2.03 -3.34
N PRO A 166 -0.97 -1.96 -4.41
CA PRO A 166 -0.60 -2.52 -5.71
C PRO A 166 0.65 -1.89 -6.32
N VAL A 167 0.96 -0.66 -5.88
CA VAL A 167 2.09 0.15 -6.32
C VAL A 167 3.43 -0.54 -6.09
N ILE A 168 3.52 -1.48 -5.14
CA ILE A 168 4.74 -2.24 -4.88
C ILE A 168 5.19 -3.11 -6.05
N LEU A 169 4.29 -3.43 -6.99
CA LEU A 169 4.61 -4.28 -8.15
C LEU A 169 5.42 -3.52 -9.21
N PHE A 170 5.23 -2.21 -9.31
CA PHE A 170 5.77 -1.40 -10.41
C PHE A 170 6.59 -0.19 -9.96
N ALA A 171 6.45 0.27 -8.72
CA ALA A 171 7.19 1.42 -8.22
C ALA A 171 8.56 1.05 -7.65
N ASN A 172 9.49 1.99 -7.76
CA ASN A 172 10.87 1.93 -7.26
C ASN A 172 11.70 0.75 -7.81
N ASP A 173 13.00 0.79 -7.54
CA ASP A 173 13.94 -0.25 -8.00
C ASP A 173 14.07 -1.35 -6.93
N PRO A 174 14.06 -2.65 -7.31
CA PRO A 174 14.21 -3.75 -6.36
C PRO A 174 15.46 -3.64 -5.45
N PRO A 175 16.65 -3.26 -5.96
CA PRO A 175 17.83 -3.09 -5.11
C PRO A 175 17.66 -1.99 -4.06
N LYS A 176 16.99 -0.88 -4.40
CA LYS A 176 16.73 0.22 -3.45
C LYS A 176 15.77 -0.22 -2.36
N MET A 177 14.72 -0.96 -2.72
CA MET A 177 13.78 -1.53 -1.75
C MET A 177 14.48 -2.50 -0.79
N ALA A 178 15.39 -3.33 -1.30
CA ALA A 178 16.18 -4.25 -0.48
C ALA A 178 17.11 -3.51 0.50
N VAL A 179 17.86 -2.52 0.03
CA VAL A 179 18.73 -1.69 0.89
C VAL A 179 17.92 -0.97 1.97
N LEU A 180 16.73 -0.47 1.63
CA LEU A 180 15.84 0.18 2.58
C LEU A 180 15.33 -0.81 3.64
N ALA A 181 14.92 -2.02 3.22
CA ALA A 181 14.49 -3.07 4.13
C ALA A 181 15.60 -3.49 5.12
N GLU A 182 16.83 -3.67 4.64
CA GLU A 182 18.00 -3.92 5.49
C GLU A 182 18.28 -2.74 6.43
N SER A 183 18.11 -1.51 5.95
CA SER A 183 18.30 -0.31 6.78
C SER A 183 17.26 -0.22 7.91
N LEU A 184 16.02 -0.70 7.70
CA LEU A 184 14.99 -0.76 8.74
C LEU A 184 15.35 -1.74 9.87
N ILE A 185 16.12 -2.80 9.59
CA ILE A 185 16.57 -3.77 10.61
C ILE A 185 17.51 -3.11 11.64
N ASN A 186 18.14 -1.99 11.30
CA ASN A 186 18.94 -1.22 12.26
C ASN A 186 18.09 -0.53 13.35
N PHE A 187 16.79 -0.33 13.10
CA PHE A 187 15.87 0.33 14.02
C PHE A 187 14.87 -0.63 14.66
N PHE A 188 14.56 -1.73 13.96
CA PHE A 188 13.49 -2.65 14.29
C PHE A 188 13.98 -4.10 14.25
N THR A 189 13.40 -4.96 15.08
CA THR A 189 13.64 -6.41 14.99
C THR A 189 13.04 -6.97 13.69
N ARG A 190 13.53 -8.11 13.20
CA ARG A 190 12.96 -8.76 11.99
C ARG A 190 11.45 -9.01 12.10
N GLY A 191 10.96 -9.36 13.29
CA GLY A 191 9.53 -9.54 13.54
C GLY A 191 8.74 -8.22 13.44
N GLN A 192 9.29 -7.13 13.95
CA GLN A 192 8.70 -5.79 13.80
C GLN A 192 8.73 -5.36 12.33
N VAL A 193 9.84 -5.55 11.61
CA VAL A 193 9.96 -5.23 10.17
C VAL A 193 8.91 -6.00 9.37
N LYS A 194 8.77 -7.32 9.59
CA LYS A 194 7.71 -8.13 8.95
C LYS A 194 6.32 -7.51 9.19
N ALA A 195 5.99 -7.19 10.43
CA ALA A 195 4.68 -6.63 10.78
C ALA A 195 4.46 -5.23 10.17
N ILE A 196 5.51 -4.39 10.13
CA ILE A 196 5.47 -3.08 9.48
C ILE A 196 5.25 -3.24 7.97
N LEU A 197 5.93 -4.17 7.30
CA LEU A 197 5.75 -4.43 5.87
C LEU A 197 4.35 -4.96 5.55
N ALA A 198 3.79 -5.82 6.41
CA ALA A 198 2.43 -6.32 6.27
C ALA A 198 1.39 -5.19 6.43
N ASN A 199 1.63 -4.28 7.38
CA ASN A 199 0.70 -3.19 7.70
C ASN A 199 0.87 -1.96 6.82
N SER A 200 2.08 -1.63 6.38
CA SER A 200 2.40 -0.40 5.65
C SER A 200 3.44 -0.71 4.56
N PRO A 201 3.07 -1.50 3.53
CA PRO A 201 4.00 -1.93 2.48
C PRO A 201 4.67 -0.79 1.70
N GLN A 202 4.03 0.37 1.64
CA GLN A 202 4.53 1.56 0.99
C GLN A 202 5.78 2.15 1.66
N ILE A 203 6.17 1.66 2.84
CA ILE A 203 7.41 2.08 3.51
C ILE A 203 8.64 1.83 2.61
N LEU A 204 8.66 0.75 1.82
CA LEU A 204 9.77 0.46 0.89
C LEU A 204 9.80 1.37 -0.35
N LEU A 205 8.77 2.20 -0.53
CA LEU A 205 8.69 3.20 -1.60
C LEU A 205 9.08 4.60 -1.11
N SER A 206 9.27 4.77 0.20
CA SER A 206 9.56 6.06 0.83
C SER A 206 11.05 6.31 0.92
N ASN A 207 11.44 7.57 1.17
CA ASN A 207 12.84 7.90 1.36
C ASN A 207 13.33 7.51 2.76
N PHE A 208 14.56 7.00 2.86
CA PHE A 208 15.13 6.56 4.13
C PHE A 208 15.29 7.72 5.11
N GLU A 209 15.76 8.89 4.66
CA GLU A 209 15.97 10.03 5.56
C GLU A 209 14.64 10.54 6.17
N GLU A 210 13.53 10.47 5.43
CA GLU A 210 12.21 10.83 5.92
C GLU A 210 11.69 9.82 6.94
N ILE A 211 11.91 8.51 6.69
CA ILE A 211 11.57 7.45 7.65
C ILE A 211 12.38 7.62 8.94
N GLU A 212 13.68 7.86 8.82
CA GLU A 212 14.57 8.09 9.95
C GLU A 212 14.13 9.32 10.74
N GLU A 213 13.78 10.42 10.08
CA GLU A 213 13.30 11.63 10.74
C GLU A 213 12.00 11.38 11.55
N LYS A 214 11.03 10.67 10.96
CA LYS A 214 9.79 10.30 11.66
C LYS A 214 10.06 9.36 12.83
N TYR A 215 10.93 8.36 12.63
CA TYR A 215 11.35 7.45 13.68
C TYR A 215 12.02 8.19 14.84
N GLU A 216 12.99 9.05 14.56
CA GLU A 216 13.71 9.81 15.59
C GLU A 216 12.77 10.68 16.42
N TYR A 217 11.79 11.31 15.77
CA TYR A 217 10.80 12.09 16.48
C TYR A 217 9.93 11.23 17.40
N ILE A 218 9.32 10.17 16.88
CA ILE A 218 8.43 9.30 17.67
C ILE A 218 9.20 8.60 18.79
N TYR A 219 10.39 8.11 18.50
CA TYR A 219 11.17 7.31 19.44
C TYR A 219 11.84 8.17 20.52
N PHE A 220 12.44 9.31 20.15
CA PHE A 220 13.18 10.13 21.13
C PHE A 220 12.38 11.29 21.71
N HIS A 221 11.57 11.98 20.90
CA HIS A 221 10.80 13.15 21.37
C HIS A 221 9.48 12.71 22.00
N MET A 222 8.77 11.75 21.41
CA MET A 222 7.56 11.18 22.04
C MET A 222 7.90 10.09 23.07
N ARG A 223 9.11 9.50 23.05
CA ARG A 223 9.51 8.38 23.93
C ARG A 223 8.61 7.15 23.81
N ILE A 224 8.15 6.87 22.59
CA ILE A 224 7.35 5.69 22.27
C ILE A 224 8.30 4.55 21.88
N GLU A 225 8.10 3.37 22.48
CA GLU A 225 8.93 2.19 22.21
C GLU A 225 8.73 1.68 20.77
N SER A 226 9.75 1.01 20.22
CA SER A 226 9.74 0.50 18.84
C SER A 226 8.61 -0.50 18.56
N GLU A 227 8.11 -1.18 19.59
CA GLU A 227 7.05 -2.19 19.47
C GLU A 227 5.71 -1.59 19.01
N GLU A 228 5.45 -0.31 19.29
CA GLU A 228 4.21 0.38 18.91
C GLU A 228 4.13 0.67 17.40
N PHE A 229 5.27 0.80 16.72
CA PHE A 229 5.33 1.10 15.28
C PHE A 229 4.70 -0.01 14.42
N ARG A 230 4.74 -1.26 14.90
CA ARG A 230 4.13 -2.39 14.19
C ARG A 230 2.60 -2.31 14.16
N LEU A 231 2.00 -1.64 15.14
CA LEU A 231 0.54 -1.52 15.28
C LEU A 231 0.00 -0.28 14.57
N CYS A 232 0.81 0.77 14.45
CA CYS A 232 0.44 1.99 13.76
C CYS A 232 0.65 1.85 12.25
N LYS A 233 -0.39 2.13 11.47
CA LYS A 233 -0.34 2.05 9.99
C LYS A 233 0.07 3.38 9.36
N SER A 234 -0.44 4.48 9.90
CA SER A 234 -0.38 5.79 9.25
C SER A 234 0.92 6.55 9.45
N TRP A 235 1.81 6.14 10.35
CA TRP A 235 3.06 6.86 10.61
C TRP A 235 3.97 6.95 9.37
N VAL A 236 3.89 5.97 8.46
CA VAL A 236 4.62 5.97 7.20
C VAL A 236 4.10 7.06 6.26
N ASP A 237 2.77 7.18 6.14
CA ASP A 237 2.11 8.09 5.19
C ASP A 237 1.98 9.53 5.70
N LYS A 238 1.92 9.71 7.03
CA LYS A 238 1.81 11.04 7.62
C LYS A 238 3.09 11.84 7.44
N SER A 239 2.93 13.14 7.23
CA SER A 239 4.07 14.05 7.27
C SER A 239 4.63 14.12 8.69
N ILE A 240 5.91 14.46 8.83
CA ILE A 240 6.49 14.74 10.15
C ILE A 240 5.71 15.83 10.87
N ASP A 241 5.22 16.83 10.13
CA ASP A 241 4.44 17.94 10.68
C ASP A 241 3.13 17.48 11.30
N ASP A 242 2.40 16.57 10.65
CA ASP A 242 1.15 16.04 11.20
C ASP A 242 1.39 15.25 12.48
N ILE A 243 2.49 14.48 12.52
CA ILE A 243 2.91 13.74 13.73
C ILE A 243 3.24 14.73 14.85
N MET A 244 4.03 15.77 14.54
CA MET A 244 4.41 16.81 15.50
C MET A 244 3.21 17.61 16.00
N LYS A 245 2.29 17.98 15.10
CA LYS A 245 1.07 18.74 15.39
C LYS A 245 0.19 17.98 16.37
N ARG A 246 -0.09 16.70 16.10
CA ARG A 246 -0.87 15.85 17.00
C ARG A 246 -0.18 15.67 18.35
N HIS A 247 1.12 15.39 18.37
CA HIS A 247 1.87 15.24 19.62
C HIS A 247 1.88 16.52 20.46
N LYS A 248 2.21 17.67 19.86
CA LYS A 248 2.27 18.97 20.55
C LYS A 248 0.91 19.42 21.05
N PHE A 249 -0.15 19.14 20.31
CA PHE A 249 -1.51 19.43 20.77
C PHE A 249 -1.83 18.63 22.03
N LEU A 250 -1.53 17.33 22.06
CA LEU A 250 -1.78 16.52 23.26
C LEU A 250 -0.92 16.94 24.46
N LEU A 251 0.30 17.44 24.24
CA LEU A 251 1.11 18.04 25.31
C LEU A 251 0.43 19.29 25.88
N GLN A 252 -0.15 20.13 25.02
CA GLN A 252 -0.80 21.38 25.43
C GLN A 252 -2.15 21.16 26.10
N THR A 253 -2.91 20.13 25.69
CA THR A 253 -4.15 19.74 26.37
C THR A 253 -3.90 18.91 27.62
N GLY A 254 -2.64 18.57 27.94
CA GLY A 254 -2.25 17.73 29.07
C GLY A 254 -2.67 16.27 28.94
N LYS A 255 -3.13 15.84 27.75
CA LYS A 255 -3.50 14.44 27.44
C LYS A 255 -2.32 13.56 27.05
N TYR A 256 -1.13 14.16 26.94
CA TYR A 256 0.11 13.44 26.77
C TYR A 256 1.15 14.01 27.72
N VAL A 257 1.85 13.12 28.41
CA VAL A 257 2.99 13.46 29.26
C VAL A 257 4.20 12.74 28.72
N THR A 258 5.25 13.46 28.32
CA THR A 258 6.49 12.83 27.82
C THR A 258 7.02 11.84 28.87
N PRO A 259 7.13 10.54 28.52
CA PRO A 259 7.60 9.52 29.45
C PRO A 259 8.95 9.87 30.10
N ASP A 260 8.96 10.00 31.43
CA ASP A 260 10.16 10.14 32.24
C ASP A 260 10.54 8.77 32.83
N PRO A 261 11.78 8.28 32.67
CA PRO A 261 12.26 7.06 33.31
C PRO A 261 12.01 7.00 34.83
N LYS A 262 11.90 8.15 35.51
CA LYS A 262 11.61 8.25 36.94
C LYS A 262 10.12 8.20 37.28
N ARG A 263 9.23 8.41 36.30
CA ARG A 263 7.77 8.50 36.50
C ARG A 263 7.01 7.65 35.47
N LEU A 264 7.32 6.34 35.46
CA LEU A 264 6.73 5.36 34.55
C LEU A 264 5.19 5.23 34.66
N GLN A 265 4.58 5.65 35.78
CA GLN A 265 3.14 5.58 35.96
C GLN A 265 2.38 6.52 35.00
N LEU A 266 2.90 7.73 34.75
CA LEU A 266 2.30 8.71 33.85
C LEU A 266 2.33 8.25 32.38
N GLN A 267 3.26 7.36 32.03
CA GLN A 267 3.33 6.76 30.70
C GLN A 267 2.12 5.84 30.41
N LYS A 268 1.53 5.22 31.42
CA LYS A 268 0.38 4.31 31.24
C LYS A 268 -0.91 5.01 30.84
N GLU A 269 -1.00 6.32 31.07
CA GLU A 269 -2.18 7.13 30.73
C GLU A 269 -2.12 7.67 29.29
N ASN A 270 -0.94 7.69 28.68
CA ASN A 270 -0.78 8.14 27.30
C ASN A 270 -1.46 7.17 26.33
N ALA A 271 -2.16 7.73 25.35
CA ALA A 271 -2.73 6.94 24.27
C ALA A 271 -1.61 6.24 23.45
N PRO A 272 -1.83 4.99 23.00
CA PRO A 272 -0.88 4.27 22.16
C PRO A 272 -0.71 4.93 20.78
N LEU A 273 0.40 4.64 20.10
CA LEU A 273 0.77 5.36 18.87
C LEU A 273 -0.30 5.25 17.78
N TYR A 274 -0.86 4.06 17.61
CA TYR A 274 -1.91 3.82 16.62
C TYR A 274 -3.18 4.63 16.91
N ARG A 275 -3.54 4.86 18.18
CA ARG A 275 -4.67 5.74 18.53
C ARG A 275 -4.36 7.17 18.10
N ILE A 276 -3.16 7.66 18.44
CA ILE A 276 -2.75 9.04 18.15
C ILE A 276 -2.71 9.31 16.64
N LEU A 277 -2.14 8.39 15.85
CA LEU A 277 -1.89 8.64 14.43
C LEU A 277 -2.96 8.05 13.50
N ASP A 278 -3.47 6.84 13.74
CA ASP A 278 -4.41 6.21 12.79
C ASP A 278 -5.84 6.73 12.92
N SER A 279 -6.15 7.49 13.97
CA SER A 279 -7.44 8.16 14.13
C SER A 279 -7.64 9.26 13.09
N ASN A 280 -8.89 9.45 12.64
CA ASN A 280 -9.26 10.65 11.89
C ASN A 280 -9.27 11.86 12.84
N ASP A 281 -9.31 13.06 12.27
CA ASP A 281 -9.16 14.31 13.05
C ASP A 281 -10.29 14.51 14.07
N THR A 282 -11.51 14.08 13.75
CA THR A 282 -12.67 14.20 14.67
C THR A 282 -12.55 13.26 15.86
N ILE A 283 -12.17 12.00 15.65
CA ILE A 283 -11.92 11.02 16.72
C ILE A 283 -10.70 11.46 17.53
N PHE A 284 -9.65 11.95 16.87
CA PHE A 284 -8.47 12.47 17.54
C PHE A 284 -8.83 13.61 18.49
N ALA A 285 -9.55 14.63 18.02
CA ALA A 285 -9.96 15.78 18.83
C ALA A 285 -10.83 15.34 20.02
N THR A 286 -11.91 14.60 19.75
CA THR A 286 -12.93 14.30 20.76
C THR A 286 -12.51 13.22 21.75
N GLN A 287 -11.96 12.10 21.27
CA GLN A 287 -11.72 10.92 22.10
C GLN A 287 -10.30 10.85 22.67
N ILE A 288 -9.32 11.48 22.01
CA ILE A 288 -7.91 11.39 22.40
C ILE A 288 -7.47 12.68 23.08
N ALA A 289 -7.72 13.82 22.44
CA ALA A 289 -7.38 15.13 23.00
C ALA A 289 -8.45 15.65 23.98
N GLY A 290 -9.67 15.11 23.95
CA GLY A 290 -10.75 15.49 24.87
C GLY A 290 -11.26 16.92 24.66
N VAL A 291 -11.21 17.41 23.42
CA VAL A 291 -11.58 18.75 23.00
C VAL A 291 -12.68 18.70 21.93
N VAL A 292 -13.28 19.86 21.62
CA VAL A 292 -14.21 19.92 20.49
C VAL A 292 -13.43 19.95 19.15
N PRO A 293 -14.00 19.41 18.05
CA PRO A 293 -13.31 19.39 16.74
C PRO A 293 -12.86 20.76 16.25
N GLU A 294 -13.59 21.81 16.60
CA GLU A 294 -13.29 23.20 16.22
C GLU A 294 -11.98 23.69 16.84
N GLU A 295 -11.70 23.33 18.09
CA GLU A 295 -10.45 23.68 18.77
C GLU A 295 -9.24 23.05 18.08
N TRP A 296 -9.38 21.80 17.62
CA TRP A 296 -8.35 21.12 16.84
C TRP A 296 -8.11 21.80 15.48
N ILE A 297 -9.17 22.20 14.78
CA ILE A 297 -9.06 22.89 13.48
C ILE A 297 -8.33 24.22 13.66
N VAL A 298 -8.74 25.04 14.63
CA VAL A 298 -8.09 26.33 14.93
C VAL A 298 -6.63 26.12 15.33
N TYR A 299 -6.34 25.10 16.14
CA TYR A 299 -4.97 24.78 16.51
C TYR A 299 -4.12 24.37 15.31
N SER A 300 -4.66 23.53 14.42
CA SER A 300 -3.97 23.08 13.21
C SER A 300 -3.56 24.28 12.34
N ASP A 301 -4.48 25.22 12.13
CA ASP A 301 -4.21 26.43 11.35
C ASP A 301 -3.17 27.33 12.02
N LEU A 302 -3.23 27.48 13.35
CA LEU A 302 -2.24 28.24 14.11
C LEU A 302 -0.85 27.59 14.05
N PHE A 303 -0.79 26.26 14.14
CA PHE A 303 0.45 25.50 14.04
C PHE A 303 1.13 25.72 12.68
N ASP A 304 0.35 25.65 11.60
CA ASP A 304 0.86 25.82 10.24
C ASP A 304 1.36 27.27 10.02
N LYS A 305 0.64 28.28 10.54
CA LYS A 305 1.08 29.68 10.51
C LYS A 305 2.35 29.94 11.33
N GLN A 306 2.44 29.35 12.52
CA GLN A 306 3.64 29.47 13.36
C GLN A 306 4.84 28.83 12.69
N LYS A 307 4.65 27.65 12.06
CA LYS A 307 5.71 26.99 11.30
C LYS A 307 6.17 27.84 10.13
N ALA A 308 5.24 28.38 9.33
CA ALA A 308 5.59 29.25 8.20
C ALA A 308 6.36 30.51 8.62
N SER A 309 6.11 31.02 9.83
CA SER A 309 6.82 32.19 10.39
C SER A 309 8.19 31.85 10.97
N GLN A 310 8.41 30.59 11.36
CA GLN A 310 9.69 30.12 11.87
C GLN A 310 10.57 29.70 10.69
N ASN A 311 11.52 30.56 10.28
CA ASN A 311 12.58 30.27 9.30
C ASN A 311 13.63 29.27 9.86
N LYS A 312 13.16 28.13 10.39
CA LYS A 312 14.03 27.04 10.81
C LYS A 312 14.13 26.04 9.68
N ASP A 313 15.35 25.76 9.22
CA ASP A 313 15.63 24.77 8.18
C ASP A 313 15.15 23.35 8.53
N ARG A 314 14.87 23.07 9.81
CA ARG A 314 14.46 21.73 10.30
C ARG A 314 13.32 21.80 11.31
N ALA A 315 12.44 20.80 11.24
CA ALA A 315 11.23 20.73 12.07
C ALA A 315 11.53 20.50 13.56
N PHE A 316 12.60 19.77 13.89
CA PHE A 316 13.06 19.54 15.26
C PHE A 316 14.59 19.37 15.36
N GLU A 317 15.14 19.51 16.56
CA GLU A 317 16.56 19.25 16.82
C GLU A 317 16.82 17.73 16.82
N ARG A 318 17.62 17.27 15.85
CA ARG A 318 18.03 15.86 15.78
C ARG A 318 18.78 15.46 17.05
N VAL A 319 18.49 14.26 17.51
CA VAL A 319 19.20 13.68 18.65
C VAL A 319 20.62 13.36 18.23
N LYS A 320 21.61 13.85 18.98
CA LYS A 320 23.02 13.61 18.67
C LYS A 320 23.30 12.09 18.60
N PRO A 321 24.11 11.61 17.64
CA PRO A 321 24.44 10.18 17.51
C PRO A 321 24.98 9.53 18.80
N SER A 322 25.64 10.31 19.65
CA SER A 322 26.12 9.88 20.98
C SER A 322 24.97 9.55 21.95
N VAL A 323 23.88 10.31 21.91
CA VAL A 323 22.68 10.10 22.75
C VAL A 323 21.88 8.90 22.23
N ARG A 324 21.82 8.72 20.90
CA ARG A 324 21.25 7.52 20.26
C ARG A 324 21.97 6.24 20.70
N LYS A 325 23.30 6.20 20.55
CA LYS A 325 24.12 5.06 21.03
C LYS A 325 24.02 4.84 22.54
N ALA A 326 23.93 5.91 23.35
CA ALA A 326 23.79 5.78 24.79
C ALA A 326 22.41 5.24 25.21
N PHE A 327 21.35 5.61 24.51
CA PHE A 327 19.99 5.13 24.75
C PHE A 327 19.84 3.66 24.36
N GLU A 328 20.34 3.27 23.18
CA GLU A 328 20.39 1.87 22.72
C GLU A 328 21.17 0.97 23.69
N ARG A 329 22.30 1.45 24.24
CA ARG A 329 23.05 0.73 25.29
C ARG A 329 22.23 0.54 26.57
N ARG A 330 21.49 1.56 27.01
CA ARG A 330 20.65 1.46 28.22
C ARG A 330 19.51 0.47 28.07
N LEU A 331 18.90 0.37 26.88
CA LEU A 331 17.88 -0.65 26.57
C LEU A 331 18.45 -2.05 26.48
N LYS A 332 19.63 -2.23 25.86
CA LYS A 332 20.30 -3.54 25.76
C LYS A 332 20.76 -4.09 27.12
N HIS A 333 21.01 -3.21 28.09
CA HIS A 333 21.37 -3.55 29.47
C HIS A 333 20.19 -3.51 30.45
N ALA A 334 18.98 -3.19 30.01
CA ALA A 334 17.80 -3.30 30.86
C ALA A 334 17.53 -4.80 31.11
N PRO A 335 17.46 -5.27 32.37
CA PRO A 335 17.10 -6.65 32.66
C PRO A 335 15.71 -6.92 32.06
N ALA A 336 15.53 -8.09 31.46
CA ALA A 336 14.24 -8.56 30.98
C ALA A 336 13.21 -8.28 32.09
N ARG A 337 12.17 -7.49 31.78
CA ARG A 337 11.07 -7.24 32.71
C ARG A 337 10.60 -8.61 33.17
N GLN A 338 10.85 -8.96 34.43
CA GLN A 338 10.18 -10.10 35.05
C GLN A 338 8.71 -9.74 35.03
N ASP A 339 7.95 -10.47 34.20
CA ASP A 339 6.50 -10.42 34.21
C ASP A 339 6.07 -10.80 35.63
N PHE A 340 5.72 -9.80 36.44
CA PHE A 340 5.01 -10.05 37.67
C PHE A 340 3.61 -10.51 37.26
N ILE A 341 3.45 -11.82 37.19
CA ILE A 341 2.16 -12.50 37.22
C ILE A 341 1.50 -12.06 38.54
N LEU A 342 0.42 -11.30 38.44
CA LEU A 342 -0.55 -11.11 39.52
C LEU A 342 -1.81 -11.88 39.18
#